data_AF-A0ABD6Y7U8-F1
#
_entry.id   AF-A0ABD6Y7U8-F1
#
_cell.length_a   1.000
_cell.length_b   1.000
_cell.length_c   1.000
_cell.angle_alpha   90.00
_cell.angle_beta   90.00
_cell.angle_gamma   90.00
#
_symmetry.space_group_name_H-M   'P 1'
#
loop_
_entity.id
_entity.type
_entity.pdbx_description
1 polymer ?
#
loop_
_entity_poly.entity_id
_entity_poly.type
_entity_poly.pdbx_seq_one_letter_code
_entity_poly.pdbx_strand_id
1 'polypeptide(L)'
;MNLIAKYDSYKEGLPKTEIYGIVDKTIFQINFDLEVNDKLTFDEISLFIYLSYMSSRATIYNGKRTVIGADDVSLYKLIYKTSKLAGRYQEKISKINKSLSHLKRLGLIKSMLYIDREDIIIPDVEDNYGRLSPVTVESIIKISKGDALLKHIGVYAAMKSTVYAGSTNTSVVEKNSKYIAHMLNTTSTTVDRHLKWLRDNKLICYFLCASEKGTVRKYYYADLPDWENLRDNIKTKIKREHIQLIA
;
A
#
# COMPACT_ATOMS: atom_id res chain seq x y z
N MET A 1 -31.10 5.84 4.30
CA MET A 1 -30.01 5.04 4.90
C MET A 1 -29.10 5.99 5.67
N ASN A 2 -28.87 5.77 6.97
CA ASN A 2 -27.99 6.64 7.75
C ASN A 2 -26.56 6.49 7.22
N LEU A 3 -26.01 7.52 6.56
CA LEU A 3 -24.68 7.47 5.94
C LEU A 3 -23.62 7.03 6.96
N ILE A 4 -23.74 7.46 8.22
CA ILE A 4 -22.79 7.12 9.30
C ILE A 4 -22.76 5.61 9.61
N ALA A 5 -23.86 4.90 9.34
CA ALA A 5 -24.03 3.46 9.64
C ALA A 5 -23.68 2.57 8.43
N LYS A 6 -23.15 3.14 7.35
CA LYS A 6 -22.87 2.45 6.07
C LYS A 6 -22.06 1.16 6.22
N TYR A 7 -21.19 1.08 7.22
CA TYR A 7 -20.29 -0.06 7.44
C TYR A 7 -20.69 -0.93 8.64
N ASP A 8 -21.80 -0.64 9.32
CA ASP A 8 -22.23 -1.38 10.51
C ASP A 8 -22.51 -2.87 10.20
N SER A 9 -22.83 -3.21 8.94
CA SER A 9 -22.99 -4.60 8.49
C SER A 9 -21.69 -5.42 8.46
N TYR A 10 -20.52 -4.78 8.56
CA TYR A 10 -19.21 -5.47 8.60
C TYR A 10 -18.79 -5.88 10.03
N LYS A 11 -19.66 -5.65 11.03
CA LYS A 11 -19.43 -6.01 12.44
C LYS A 11 -19.20 -7.52 12.64
N GLU A 12 -19.77 -8.33 11.75
CA GLU A 12 -19.66 -9.79 11.77
C GLU A 12 -18.90 -10.27 10.52
N GLY A 13 -17.86 -11.10 10.69
CA GLY A 13 -17.24 -11.83 9.59
C GLY A 13 -15.94 -11.28 9.00
N LEU A 14 -15.32 -10.24 9.58
CA LEU A 14 -13.96 -9.87 9.18
C LEU A 14 -12.93 -10.83 9.79
N PRO A 15 -11.98 -11.36 9.01
CA PRO A 15 -10.92 -12.23 9.52
C PRO A 15 -10.10 -11.50 10.59
N LYS A 16 -9.99 -12.08 11.79
CA LYS A 16 -9.03 -11.64 12.80
C LYS A 16 -7.67 -12.23 12.46
N THR A 17 -6.79 -11.44 11.88
CA THR A 17 -5.43 -11.87 11.54
C THR A 17 -4.43 -11.03 12.32
N GLU A 18 -3.47 -11.67 12.99
CA GLU A 18 -2.40 -10.96 13.71
C GLU A 18 -1.17 -10.68 12.82
N ILE A 19 -1.12 -11.26 11.62
CA ILE A 19 0.01 -11.14 10.70
C ILE A 19 -0.23 -10.00 9.72
N TYR A 20 0.39 -8.85 9.97
CA TYR A 20 0.32 -7.68 9.09
C TYR A 20 1.48 -7.64 8.12
N GLY A 21 1.24 -7.09 6.93
CA GLY A 21 2.34 -6.63 6.08
C GLY A 21 2.99 -5.41 6.73
N ILE A 22 4.32 -5.37 6.74
CA ILE A 22 5.08 -4.25 7.29
C ILE A 22 5.80 -3.55 6.15
N VAL A 23 5.57 -2.25 6.01
CA VAL A 23 6.25 -1.39 5.03
C VAL A 23 7.00 -0.30 5.76
N ASP A 24 8.30 -0.22 5.51
CA ASP A 24 9.13 0.87 6.00
C ASP A 24 8.69 2.20 5.37
N LYS A 25 8.59 3.26 6.18
CA LYS A 25 8.25 4.60 5.74
C LYS A 25 9.39 5.24 4.92
N THR A 26 10.63 4.84 5.14
CA THR A 26 11.81 5.37 4.44
C THR A 26 11.66 5.29 2.91
N ILE A 27 10.98 4.24 2.41
CA ILE A 27 10.68 4.05 0.99
C ILE A 27 9.88 5.22 0.38
N PHE A 28 9.08 5.91 1.20
CA PHE A 28 8.31 7.08 0.78
C PHE A 28 9.06 8.38 1.03
N GLN A 29 9.88 8.44 2.08
CA GLN A 29 10.62 9.64 2.48
C GLN A 29 11.67 10.05 1.45
N ILE A 30 12.28 9.09 0.76
CA ILE A 30 13.28 9.37 -0.30
C ILE A 30 12.74 10.33 -1.38
N ASN A 31 11.42 10.38 -1.60
CA ASN A 31 10.82 11.26 -2.59
C ASN A 31 10.52 12.68 -2.07
N PHE A 32 10.47 12.87 -0.76
CA PHE A 32 10.33 14.20 -0.12
C PHE A 32 11.64 14.96 -0.05
N ASP A 33 12.76 14.25 -0.06
CA ASP A 33 14.07 14.87 -0.09
C ASP A 33 14.27 15.58 -1.44
N LEU A 34 14.63 16.87 -1.37
CA LEU A 34 14.87 17.70 -2.55
C LEU A 34 16.32 17.58 -3.05
N GLU A 35 17.23 17.09 -2.22
CA GLU A 35 18.66 16.98 -2.52
C GLU A 35 19.03 15.60 -3.07
N VAL A 36 18.14 14.61 -2.90
CA VAL A 36 18.30 13.27 -3.48
C VAL A 36 17.93 13.30 -4.97
N ASN A 37 18.95 13.20 -5.82
CA ASN A 37 18.80 13.07 -7.27
C ASN A 37 18.26 11.68 -7.70
N ASP A 38 18.37 10.68 -6.83
CA ASP A 38 18.04 9.29 -7.13
C ASP A 38 16.67 8.89 -6.53
N LYS A 39 15.61 9.57 -6.99
CA LYS A 39 14.24 9.35 -6.53
C LYS A 39 13.69 8.02 -7.01
N LEU A 40 12.83 7.42 -6.19
CA LEU A 40 12.13 6.20 -6.59
C LEU A 40 10.92 6.53 -7.46
N THR A 41 10.73 5.75 -8.51
CA THR A 41 9.52 5.78 -9.32
C THR A 41 8.37 5.07 -8.59
N PHE A 42 7.14 5.38 -9.00
CA PHE A 42 5.97 4.69 -8.47
C PHE A 42 6.03 3.16 -8.70
N ASP A 43 6.66 2.69 -9.78
CA ASP A 43 6.80 1.25 -10.03
C ASP A 43 7.74 0.58 -9.03
N GLU A 44 8.88 1.21 -8.73
CA GLU A 44 9.88 0.69 -7.79
C GLU A 44 9.32 0.62 -6.37
N ILE A 45 8.63 1.67 -5.92
CA ILE A 45 8.00 1.71 -4.61
C ILE A 45 6.95 0.60 -4.50
N SER A 46 6.11 0.46 -5.53
CA SER A 46 5.06 -0.57 -5.56
C SER A 46 5.64 -1.99 -5.56
N LEU A 47 6.72 -2.22 -6.30
CA LEU A 47 7.43 -3.50 -6.32
C LEU A 47 8.04 -3.79 -4.95
N PHE A 48 8.71 -2.83 -4.32
CA PHE A 48 9.28 -2.97 -2.99
C PHE A 48 8.20 -3.34 -1.95
N ILE A 49 7.05 -2.66 -1.98
CA ILE A 49 5.93 -2.95 -1.07
C ILE A 49 5.40 -4.37 -1.29
N TYR A 50 5.26 -4.78 -2.55
CA TYR A 50 4.84 -6.15 -2.88
C TYR A 50 5.83 -7.19 -2.33
N LEU A 51 7.14 -6.99 -2.55
CA LEU A 51 8.18 -7.86 -2.03
C LEU A 51 8.21 -7.88 -0.49
N SER A 52 8.05 -6.72 0.15
CA SER A 52 7.99 -6.60 1.61
C SER A 52 6.83 -7.42 2.17
N TYR A 53 5.65 -7.32 1.57
CA TYR A 53 4.49 -8.12 1.94
C TYR A 53 4.68 -9.64 1.69
N MET A 54 5.30 -10.02 0.56
CA MET A 54 5.60 -11.43 0.29
C MET A 54 6.62 -11.98 1.30
N SER A 55 7.61 -11.18 1.69
CA SER A 55 8.65 -11.57 2.64
C SER A 55 8.11 -11.80 4.05
N SER A 56 7.08 -11.06 4.47
CA SER A 56 6.43 -11.26 5.78
C SER A 56 5.63 -12.56 5.87
N ARG A 57 5.36 -13.22 4.74
CA ARG A 57 4.67 -14.52 4.67
C ARG A 57 5.61 -15.70 4.43
N ALA A 58 6.83 -15.42 4.01
CA ALA A 58 7.83 -16.41 3.67
C ALA A 58 8.73 -16.73 4.88
N THR A 59 9.52 -17.81 4.78
CA THR A 59 10.37 -18.30 5.86
C THR A 59 11.42 -17.26 6.26
N ILE A 60 11.58 -17.09 7.57
CA ILE A 60 12.69 -16.32 8.17
C ILE A 60 13.98 -17.13 7.99
N TYR A 61 14.94 -16.64 7.21
CA TYR A 61 16.25 -17.27 7.07
C TYR A 61 17.27 -16.54 7.94
N ASN A 62 17.79 -17.20 8.98
CA ASN A 62 18.69 -16.60 9.98
C ASN A 62 18.15 -15.28 10.57
N GLY A 63 16.86 -15.22 10.89
CA GLY A 63 16.22 -14.01 11.41
C GLY A 63 15.78 -12.98 10.36
N LYS A 64 16.08 -13.19 9.06
CA LYS A 64 15.80 -12.19 8.01
C LYS A 64 14.55 -12.48 7.19
N ARG A 65 13.80 -11.43 6.87
CA ARG A 65 12.63 -11.48 5.96
C ARG A 65 13.10 -11.68 4.52
N THR A 66 12.70 -12.80 3.91
CA THR A 66 13.23 -13.23 2.61
C THR A 66 12.11 -13.61 1.65
N VAL A 67 12.19 -13.20 0.40
CA VAL A 67 11.34 -13.67 -0.70
C VAL A 67 12.10 -14.73 -1.48
N ILE A 68 11.60 -15.97 -1.45
CA ILE A 68 12.23 -17.12 -2.10
C ILE A 68 11.88 -17.14 -3.60
N GLY A 69 12.85 -17.41 -4.46
CA GLY A 69 12.66 -17.52 -5.92
C GLY A 69 12.16 -16.20 -6.51
N ALA A 70 12.84 -15.11 -6.19
CA ALA A 70 12.44 -13.75 -6.52
C ALA A 70 13.27 -13.16 -7.66
N ASP A 71 13.75 -14.01 -8.57
CA ASP A 71 14.30 -13.57 -9.85
C ASP A 71 13.23 -12.86 -10.70
N ASP A 72 13.67 -12.06 -11.66
CA ASP A 72 12.79 -11.20 -12.46
C ASP A 72 11.75 -11.99 -13.29
N VAL A 73 12.08 -13.19 -13.78
CA VAL A 73 11.16 -14.09 -14.48
C VAL A 73 10.08 -14.62 -13.53
N SER A 74 10.48 -15.08 -12.35
CA SER A 74 9.56 -15.59 -11.33
C SER A 74 8.62 -14.50 -10.82
N LEU A 75 9.15 -13.30 -10.55
CA LEU A 75 8.35 -12.14 -10.17
C LEU A 75 7.38 -11.72 -11.28
N TYR A 76 7.80 -11.75 -12.54
CA TYR A 76 6.91 -11.52 -13.67
C TYR A 76 5.72 -12.49 -13.65
N LYS A 77 5.96 -13.79 -13.49
CA LYS A 77 4.90 -14.81 -13.45
C LYS A 77 3.93 -14.57 -12.29
N LEU A 78 4.43 -14.22 -11.11
CA LEU A 78 3.64 -13.91 -9.93
C LEU A 78 2.78 -12.66 -10.12
N ILE A 79 3.40 -11.55 -10.53
CA ILE A 79 2.73 -10.25 -10.68
C ILE A 79 1.69 -10.30 -11.80
N TYR A 80 2.04 -10.91 -12.94
CA TYR A 80 1.16 -10.97 -14.12
C TYR A 80 0.21 -12.17 -14.11
N LYS A 81 0.32 -13.07 -13.13
CA LYS A 81 -0.47 -14.30 -13.00
C LYS A 81 -0.46 -15.14 -14.27
N THR A 82 0.74 -15.41 -14.78
CA THR A 82 0.94 -16.24 -15.96
C THR A 82 1.89 -17.39 -15.66
N SER A 83 1.59 -18.57 -16.20
CA SER A 83 2.47 -19.74 -16.13
C SER A 83 3.51 -19.76 -17.26
N LYS A 84 3.25 -19.03 -18.36
CA LYS A 84 4.11 -18.99 -19.55
C LYS A 84 4.54 -17.55 -19.87
N LEU A 85 5.68 -17.43 -20.54
CA LEU A 85 6.15 -16.17 -21.10
C LEU A 85 5.30 -15.84 -22.33
N ALA A 86 4.64 -14.69 -22.32
CA ALA A 86 3.72 -14.30 -23.40
C ALA A 86 3.67 -12.78 -23.60
N GLY A 87 3.39 -12.35 -24.84
CA GLY A 87 3.31 -10.95 -25.22
C GLY A 87 4.62 -10.21 -25.01
N ARG A 88 4.55 -8.97 -24.52
CA ARG A 88 5.72 -8.12 -24.22
C ARG A 88 6.42 -8.49 -22.90
N TYR A 89 6.66 -9.78 -22.68
CA TYR A 89 7.23 -10.27 -21.43
C TYR A 89 8.67 -9.75 -21.21
N GLN A 90 9.48 -9.65 -22.28
CA GLN A 90 10.86 -9.16 -22.20
C GLN A 90 10.93 -7.72 -21.67
N GLU A 91 10.06 -6.83 -22.17
CA GLU A 91 9.96 -5.45 -21.67
C GLU A 91 9.59 -5.41 -20.18
N LYS A 92 8.66 -6.26 -19.77
CA LYS A 92 8.18 -6.33 -18.38
C LYS A 92 9.22 -6.90 -17.42
N ILE A 93 9.92 -7.96 -17.83
CA ILE A 93 11.04 -8.52 -17.07
C ILE A 93 12.17 -7.50 -16.98
N SER A 94 12.53 -6.84 -18.09
CA SER A 94 13.55 -5.78 -18.08
C SER A 94 13.18 -4.64 -17.13
N LYS A 95 11.91 -4.25 -17.09
CA LYS A 95 11.42 -3.24 -16.14
C LYS A 95 11.57 -3.70 -14.68
N ILE A 96 11.16 -4.93 -14.37
CA ILE A 96 11.33 -5.52 -13.03
C ILE A 96 12.82 -5.55 -12.66
N ASN A 97 13.68 -6.03 -13.56
CA ASN A 97 15.12 -6.12 -13.36
C ASN A 97 15.77 -4.75 -13.07
N LYS A 98 15.38 -3.71 -13.83
CA LYS A 98 15.84 -2.33 -13.60
C LYS A 98 15.41 -1.83 -12.22
N SER A 99 14.16 -2.04 -11.84
CA SER A 99 13.66 -1.67 -10.52
C SER A 99 14.39 -2.39 -9.39
N LEU A 100 14.62 -3.71 -9.53
CA LEU A 100 15.39 -4.49 -8.55
C LEU A 100 16.83 -3.97 -8.44
N SER A 101 17.48 -3.71 -9.56
CA SER A 101 18.85 -3.19 -9.60
C SER A 101 18.96 -1.82 -8.91
N HIS A 102 17.99 -0.94 -9.14
CA HIS A 102 17.95 0.37 -8.48
C HIS A 102 17.71 0.24 -6.97
N LEU A 103 16.74 -0.59 -6.54
CA LEU A 103 16.48 -0.85 -5.13
C LEU A 103 17.70 -1.47 -4.41
N LYS A 104 18.46 -2.36 -5.08
CA LYS A 104 19.73 -2.92 -4.57
C LYS A 104 20.80 -1.83 -4.43
N ARG A 105 20.96 -0.97 -5.43
CA ARG A 105 21.92 0.15 -5.42
C ARG A 105 21.68 1.08 -4.23
N LEU A 106 20.42 1.36 -3.92
CA LEU A 106 20.02 2.18 -2.77
C LEU A 106 20.08 1.44 -1.42
N GLY A 107 20.45 0.16 -1.41
CA GLY A 107 20.54 -0.65 -0.19
C GLY A 107 19.19 -1.04 0.43
N LEU A 108 18.08 -0.78 -0.28
CA LEU A 108 16.72 -1.06 0.19
C LEU A 108 16.37 -2.54 0.15
N ILE A 109 17.02 -3.31 -0.73
CA ILE A 109 16.94 -4.77 -0.79
C ILE A 109 18.33 -5.36 -0.98
N LYS A 110 18.51 -6.63 -0.63
CA LYS A 110 19.73 -7.39 -0.92
C LYS A 110 19.40 -8.66 -1.69
N SER A 111 20.26 -9.06 -2.60
CA SER A 111 20.16 -10.37 -3.25
C SER A 111 21.00 -11.40 -2.52
N MET A 112 20.50 -12.62 -2.48
CA MET A 112 21.26 -13.80 -2.08
C MET A 112 21.07 -14.86 -3.16
N LEU A 113 22.18 -15.34 -3.72
CA LEU A 113 22.15 -16.50 -4.60
C LEU A 113 22.18 -17.75 -3.72
N TYR A 114 21.16 -18.59 -3.83
CA TYR A 114 21.10 -19.88 -3.16
C TYR A 114 21.02 -20.98 -4.19
N ILE A 115 22.07 -21.78 -4.33
CA ILE A 115 22.23 -22.78 -5.40
C ILE A 115 22.07 -22.08 -6.76
N ASP A 116 20.91 -22.23 -7.42
CA ASP A 116 20.60 -21.69 -8.75
C ASP A 116 19.39 -20.73 -8.73
N ARG A 117 19.01 -20.22 -7.56
CA ARG A 117 17.91 -19.25 -7.41
C ARG A 117 18.37 -17.96 -6.76
N GLU A 118 17.83 -16.85 -7.24
CA GLU A 118 17.99 -15.54 -6.59
C GLU A 118 16.85 -15.33 -5.58
N ASP A 119 17.21 -15.22 -4.31
CA ASP A 119 16.31 -14.84 -3.23
C ASP A 119 16.54 -13.36 -2.90
N ILE A 120 15.47 -12.62 -2.56
CA ILE A 120 15.55 -11.22 -2.17
C ILE A 120 15.37 -11.11 -0.65
N ILE A 121 16.32 -10.47 0.02
CA ILE A 121 16.26 -10.13 1.43
C ILE A 121 15.74 -8.71 1.57
N ILE A 122 14.70 -8.54 2.38
CA ILE A 122 14.15 -7.24 2.78
C ILE A 122 14.75 -6.92 4.17
N PRO A 123 15.54 -5.83 4.31
CA PRO A 123 16.08 -5.40 5.61
C PRO A 123 14.96 -5.24 6.63
N ASP A 124 15.22 -5.51 7.91
CA ASP A 124 14.21 -5.30 8.97
C ASP A 124 13.82 -3.82 9.08
N VAL A 125 12.59 -3.57 9.51
CA VAL A 125 12.08 -2.20 9.67
C VAL A 125 12.29 -1.76 11.10
N GLU A 126 12.91 -0.59 11.28
CA GLU A 126 13.00 0.07 12.58
C GLU A 126 11.66 0.75 12.96
N ASP A 127 11.61 1.43 14.09
CA ASP A 127 10.40 2.13 14.58
C ASP A 127 9.76 3.03 13.49
N ASN A 128 8.42 3.14 13.47
CA ASN A 128 7.59 3.91 12.52
C ASN A 128 7.32 3.29 11.14
N TYR A 129 6.69 2.12 11.12
CA TYR A 129 6.23 1.44 9.91
C TYR A 129 4.72 1.60 9.62
N GLY A 130 4.35 1.40 8.36
CA GLY A 130 2.95 1.21 7.95
C GLY A 130 2.52 -0.24 8.12
N ARG A 131 1.37 -0.47 8.76
CA ARG A 131 0.72 -1.79 8.82
C ARG A 131 -0.26 -1.94 7.67
N LEU A 132 -0.07 -2.98 6.88
CA LEU A 132 -0.98 -3.38 5.80
C LEU A 132 -1.88 -4.50 6.29
N SER A 133 -3.19 -4.32 6.15
CA SER A 133 -4.15 -5.39 6.42
C SER A 133 -3.92 -6.54 5.43
N PRO A 134 -3.65 -7.77 5.90
CA PRO A 134 -3.45 -8.90 5.01
C PRO A 134 -4.72 -9.19 4.21
N VAL A 135 -5.91 -9.03 4.80
CA VAL A 135 -7.20 -9.21 4.12
C VAL A 135 -7.31 -8.29 2.91
N THR A 136 -6.95 -7.02 3.07
CA THR A 136 -6.97 -6.05 1.98
C THR A 136 -5.94 -6.39 0.91
N VAL A 137 -4.68 -6.65 1.29
CA VAL A 137 -3.61 -6.96 0.33
C VAL A 137 -3.90 -8.26 -0.43
N GLU A 138 -4.33 -9.31 0.25
CA GLU A 138 -4.72 -10.58 -0.39
C GLU A 138 -5.88 -10.40 -1.35
N SER A 139 -6.86 -9.57 -0.99
CA SER A 139 -7.98 -9.25 -1.88
C SER A 139 -7.50 -8.53 -3.14
N ILE A 140 -6.60 -7.55 -3.00
CA ILE A 140 -5.96 -6.88 -4.15
C ILE A 140 -5.20 -7.89 -5.01
N ILE A 141 -4.37 -8.74 -4.40
CA ILE A 141 -3.62 -9.80 -5.08
C ILE A 141 -4.57 -10.74 -5.79
N LYS A 142 -5.70 -11.13 -5.20
CA LYS A 142 -6.67 -12.07 -5.78
C LYS A 142 -7.35 -11.48 -7.02
N ILE A 143 -7.74 -10.21 -7.01
CA ILE A 143 -8.58 -9.62 -8.06
C ILE A 143 -7.83 -8.75 -9.08
N SER A 144 -6.57 -8.38 -8.82
CA SER A 144 -5.72 -7.61 -9.74
C SER A 144 -4.62 -8.48 -10.39
N LYS A 145 -3.96 -7.94 -11.42
CA LYS A 145 -2.74 -8.51 -12.03
C LYS A 145 -1.91 -7.44 -12.74
N GLY A 146 -0.66 -7.75 -13.04
CA GLY A 146 0.26 -6.91 -13.79
C GLY A 146 0.55 -5.58 -13.09
N ASP A 147 0.77 -4.52 -13.86
CA ASP A 147 1.06 -3.19 -13.31
C ASP A 147 -0.07 -2.69 -12.41
N ALA A 148 -1.34 -2.96 -12.73
CA ALA A 148 -2.48 -2.54 -11.91
C ALA A 148 -2.41 -3.13 -10.49
N LEU A 149 -2.00 -4.40 -10.36
CA LEU A 149 -1.77 -5.04 -9.05
C LEU A 149 -0.76 -4.24 -8.22
N LEU A 150 0.41 -3.95 -8.81
CA LEU A 150 1.46 -3.19 -8.13
C LEU A 150 0.95 -1.81 -7.72
N LYS A 151 0.27 -1.09 -8.63
CA LYS A 151 -0.24 0.26 -8.36
C LYS A 151 -1.31 0.28 -7.26
N HIS A 152 -2.22 -0.69 -7.22
CA HIS A 152 -3.23 -0.79 -6.16
C HIS A 152 -2.57 -1.03 -4.79
N ILE A 153 -1.59 -1.93 -4.74
CA ILE A 153 -0.83 -2.20 -3.51
C ILE A 153 -0.03 -0.96 -3.09
N GLY A 154 0.64 -0.29 -4.03
CA GLY A 154 1.44 0.90 -3.76
C GLY A 154 0.60 2.06 -3.21
N VAL A 155 -0.56 2.35 -3.82
CA VAL A 155 -1.49 3.38 -3.32
C VAL A 155 -2.05 3.00 -1.95
N TYR A 156 -2.48 1.75 -1.76
CA TYR A 156 -3.02 1.28 -0.49
C TYR A 156 -1.97 1.43 0.63
N ALA A 157 -0.74 1.00 0.39
CA ALA A 157 0.33 1.07 1.36
C ALA A 157 0.75 2.51 1.66
N ALA A 158 0.90 3.38 0.65
CA ALA A 158 1.19 4.79 0.88
C ALA A 158 0.09 5.46 1.71
N MET A 159 -1.18 5.14 1.43
CA MET A 159 -2.33 5.61 2.21
C MET A 159 -2.21 5.15 3.68
N LYS A 160 -1.96 3.85 3.93
CA LYS A 160 -1.82 3.31 5.28
C LYS A 160 -0.59 3.83 6.02
N SER A 161 0.51 4.07 5.32
CA SER A 161 1.72 4.66 5.87
C SER A 161 1.60 6.16 6.17
N THR A 162 0.38 6.72 6.22
CA THR A 162 0.11 8.07 6.76
C THR A 162 -0.43 8.05 8.18
N VAL A 163 -0.84 6.87 8.66
CA VAL A 163 -1.36 6.61 10.02
C VAL A 163 -0.45 5.58 10.67
N TYR A 164 0.47 6.04 11.51
CA TYR A 164 1.55 5.20 12.02
C TYR A 164 1.15 4.42 13.26
N ALA A 165 1.51 3.14 13.29
CA ALA A 165 1.65 2.41 14.54
C ALA A 165 2.89 2.98 15.26
N GLY A 166 2.68 3.75 16.33
CA GLY A 166 3.76 4.25 17.21
C GLY A 166 3.69 5.73 17.57
N SER A 167 3.12 6.60 16.74
CA SER A 167 3.07 8.05 17.03
C SER A 167 1.68 8.60 17.32
N THR A 168 0.64 7.97 16.79
CA THR A 168 -0.74 8.36 17.03
C THR A 168 -1.62 7.10 17.01
N ASN A 169 -2.42 6.84 18.04
CA ASN A 169 -3.40 5.74 18.06
C ASN A 169 -4.54 5.93 17.03
N THR A 170 -4.30 6.61 15.89
CA THR A 170 -5.31 6.85 14.87
C THR A 170 -5.16 5.82 13.74
N SER A 171 -6.27 5.17 13.39
CA SER A 171 -6.41 4.29 12.23
C SER A 171 -7.05 4.98 11.02
N VAL A 172 -7.39 6.27 11.17
CA VAL A 172 -8.11 7.08 10.18
C VAL A 172 -7.16 7.93 9.35
N VAL A 173 -7.11 7.62 8.06
CA VAL A 173 -6.29 8.34 7.07
C VAL A 173 -6.96 9.66 6.74
N GLU A 174 -6.25 10.73 7.05
CA GLU A 174 -6.67 12.11 6.78
C GLU A 174 -5.80 12.81 5.72
N LYS A 175 -4.78 12.17 5.15
CA LYS A 175 -3.95 12.82 4.12
C LYS A 175 -4.68 12.83 2.78
N ASN A 176 -4.50 13.90 2.01
CA ASN A 176 -5.12 14.07 0.70
C ASN A 176 -4.34 13.31 -0.39
N SER A 177 -4.94 13.19 -1.58
CA SER A 177 -4.32 12.48 -2.71
C SER A 177 -3.03 13.14 -3.20
N LYS A 178 -2.89 14.47 -3.04
CA LYS A 178 -1.64 15.19 -3.38
C LYS A 178 -0.46 14.74 -2.52
N TYR A 179 -0.67 14.58 -1.22
CA TYR A 179 0.36 14.08 -0.31
C TYR A 179 0.78 12.65 -0.66
N ILE A 180 -0.19 11.76 -0.87
CA ILE A 180 0.06 10.37 -1.27
C ILE A 180 0.75 10.30 -2.64
N ALA A 181 0.39 11.20 -3.57
CA ALA A 181 1.01 11.27 -4.88
C ALA A 181 2.49 11.67 -4.80
N HIS A 182 2.83 12.58 -3.88
CA HIS A 182 4.22 12.94 -3.62
C HIS A 182 5.02 11.76 -3.03
N MET A 183 4.45 11.02 -2.06
CA MET A 183 5.07 9.79 -1.52
C MET A 183 5.43 8.80 -2.62
N LEU A 184 4.55 8.68 -3.62
CA LEU A 184 4.66 7.71 -4.71
C LEU A 184 5.37 8.24 -5.97
N ASN A 185 5.83 9.49 -5.95
CA ASN A 185 6.40 10.17 -7.12
C ASN A 185 5.50 10.05 -8.37
N THR A 186 4.24 10.48 -8.21
CA THR A 186 3.22 10.43 -9.27
C THR A 186 2.24 11.60 -9.17
N THR A 187 1.18 11.59 -9.99
CA THR A 187 0.14 12.64 -9.96
C THR A 187 -1.00 12.28 -9.01
N SER A 188 -1.65 13.30 -8.42
CA SER A 188 -2.86 13.09 -7.60
C SER A 188 -3.98 12.41 -8.37
N THR A 189 -4.11 12.70 -9.68
CA THR A 189 -5.10 12.05 -10.56
C THR A 189 -4.88 10.54 -10.66
N THR A 190 -3.63 10.10 -10.76
CA THR A 190 -3.28 8.66 -10.74
C THR A 190 -3.66 8.04 -9.40
N VAL A 191 -3.32 8.70 -8.29
CA VAL A 191 -3.67 8.22 -6.94
C VAL A 191 -5.18 8.14 -6.75
N ASP A 192 -5.94 9.17 -7.15
CA ASP A 192 -7.39 9.23 -7.01
C ASP A 192 -8.08 8.12 -7.81
N ARG A 193 -7.54 7.75 -8.98
CA ARG A 193 -8.02 6.60 -9.76
C ARG A 193 -7.88 5.29 -8.99
N HIS A 194 -6.73 5.04 -8.38
CA HIS A 194 -6.48 3.81 -7.62
C HIS A 194 -7.23 3.80 -6.27
N LEU A 195 -7.34 4.94 -5.58
CA LEU A 195 -8.19 5.07 -4.39
C LEU A 195 -9.66 4.82 -4.73
N LYS A 196 -10.15 5.34 -5.86
CA LYS A 196 -11.50 5.03 -6.35
C LYS A 196 -11.67 3.54 -6.61
N TRP A 197 -10.70 2.90 -7.26
CA TRP A 197 -10.76 1.46 -7.49
C TRP A 197 -10.84 0.66 -6.17
N LEU A 198 -10.06 1.02 -5.14
CA LEU A 198 -10.13 0.39 -3.82
C LEU A 198 -11.52 0.56 -3.18
N ARG A 199 -12.12 1.74 -3.29
CA ARG A 199 -13.49 2.02 -2.81
C ARG A 199 -14.54 1.20 -3.55
N ASP A 200 -14.49 1.19 -4.88
CA ASP A 200 -15.46 0.51 -5.73
C ASP A 200 -15.44 -1.02 -5.50
N ASN A 201 -14.27 -1.58 -5.18
CA ASN A 201 -14.08 -2.99 -4.81
C ASN A 201 -14.30 -3.29 -3.32
N LYS A 202 -14.78 -2.31 -2.53
CA LYS A 202 -15.08 -2.45 -1.09
C LYS A 202 -13.88 -2.95 -0.27
N LEU A 203 -12.68 -2.53 -0.64
CA LEU A 203 -11.43 -2.95 0.01
C LEU A 203 -10.98 -1.99 1.13
N ILE A 204 -11.60 -0.82 1.20
CA ILE A 204 -11.36 0.20 2.24
C ILE A 204 -12.68 0.86 2.61
N CYS A 205 -12.77 1.30 3.87
CA CYS A 205 -13.87 2.14 4.32
C CYS A 205 -13.56 3.61 4.00
N TYR A 206 -14.60 4.37 3.67
CA TYR A 206 -14.45 5.79 3.40
C TYR A 206 -15.71 6.62 3.72
N PHE A 207 -15.47 7.89 4.02
CA PHE A 207 -16.48 8.96 4.00
C PHE A 207 -15.98 10.13 3.15
N LEU A 208 -16.86 10.66 2.31
CA LEU A 208 -16.63 11.94 1.64
C LEU A 208 -17.26 13.04 2.50
N CYS A 209 -16.46 14.03 2.87
CA CYS A 209 -16.93 15.14 3.71
C CYS A 209 -16.55 16.47 3.07
N ALA A 210 -17.37 17.50 3.33
CA ALA A 210 -17.03 18.89 3.05
C ALA A 210 -16.49 19.55 4.33
N SER A 211 -15.64 20.57 4.18
CA SER A 211 -15.40 21.53 5.26
C SER A 211 -16.71 22.22 5.66
N GLU A 212 -16.73 22.81 6.87
CA GLU A 212 -17.86 23.62 7.36
C GLU A 212 -18.40 24.62 6.32
N LYS A 213 -17.49 25.32 5.62
CA LYS A 213 -17.84 26.30 4.58
C LYS A 213 -18.23 25.67 3.23
N GLY A 214 -18.27 24.34 3.12
CA GLY A 214 -18.61 23.60 1.88
C GLY A 214 -17.54 23.65 0.78
N THR A 215 -16.48 24.43 0.94
CA THR A 215 -15.52 24.77 -0.11
C THR A 215 -14.50 23.66 -0.41
N VAL A 216 -14.17 22.83 0.57
CA VAL A 216 -13.14 21.80 0.44
C VAL A 216 -13.76 20.43 0.67
N ARG A 217 -13.72 19.57 -0.35
CA ARG A 217 -14.15 18.17 -0.23
C ARG A 217 -12.95 17.27 0.04
N LYS A 218 -13.12 16.31 0.94
CA LYS A 218 -12.06 15.43 1.37
C LYS A 218 -12.61 14.06 1.71
N TYR A 219 -11.87 13.03 1.31
CA TYR A 219 -12.12 11.67 1.76
C TYR A 219 -11.35 11.37 3.05
N TYR A 220 -12.00 10.65 3.94
CA TYR A 220 -11.43 10.03 5.12
C TYR A 220 -11.48 8.53 4.92
N TYR A 221 -10.39 7.82 5.18
CA TYR A 221 -10.30 6.37 4.93
C TYR A 221 -9.89 5.60 6.17
N ALA A 222 -10.24 4.32 6.20
CA ALA A 222 -9.71 3.33 7.13
C ALA A 222 -9.73 1.94 6.47
N ASP A 223 -9.03 0.97 7.06
CA ASP A 223 -9.23 -0.43 6.69
C ASP A 223 -10.63 -0.89 7.12
N LEU A 224 -11.13 -1.97 6.49
CA LEU A 224 -12.42 -2.53 6.89
C LEU A 224 -12.49 -2.84 8.39
N PRO A 225 -11.51 -3.51 9.04
CA PRO A 225 -11.59 -3.77 10.48
C PRO A 225 -11.63 -2.51 11.35
N ASP A 226 -11.16 -1.37 10.83
CA ASP A 226 -11.10 -0.08 11.52
C ASP A 226 -12.33 0.80 11.22
N TRP A 227 -13.40 0.24 10.67
CA TRP A 227 -14.58 1.00 10.25
C TRP A 227 -15.24 1.76 11.40
N GLU A 228 -15.24 1.22 12.62
CA GLU A 228 -15.78 1.88 13.82
C GLU A 228 -14.98 3.13 14.19
N ASN A 229 -13.66 3.04 14.14
CA ASN A 229 -12.76 4.17 14.39
C ASN A 229 -13.01 5.30 13.38
N LEU A 230 -13.20 4.95 12.10
CA LEU A 230 -13.57 5.91 11.07
C LEU A 230 -14.93 6.55 11.37
N ARG A 231 -15.95 5.75 11.68
CA ARG A 231 -17.29 6.22 12.01
C ARG A 231 -17.26 7.22 13.18
N ASP A 232 -16.57 6.88 14.25
CA ASP A 232 -16.56 7.68 15.48
C ASP A 232 -15.71 8.95 15.32
N ASN A 233 -14.63 8.89 14.53
CA ASN A 233 -13.87 10.07 14.09
C ASN A 233 -14.76 11.06 13.32
N ILE A 234 -15.54 10.57 12.35
CA ILE A 234 -16.46 11.39 11.56
C ILE A 234 -17.58 11.97 12.44
N LYS A 235 -18.22 11.17 13.31
CA LYS A 235 -19.23 11.66 14.27
C LYS A 235 -18.68 12.80 15.13
N THR A 236 -17.46 12.63 15.63
CA THR A 236 -16.80 13.64 16.47
C THR A 236 -16.55 14.93 15.69
N LYS A 237 -16.06 14.84 14.44
CA LYS A 237 -15.79 16.03 13.60
C LYS A 237 -17.09 16.74 13.17
N ILE A 238 -18.18 16.02 12.94
CA ILE A 238 -19.50 16.61 12.68
C ILE A 238 -20.03 17.32 13.92
N LYS A 239 -19.96 16.68 15.10
CA LYS A 239 -20.41 17.27 16.37
C LYS A 239 -19.66 18.56 16.72
N ARG A 240 -18.40 18.67 16.29
CA ARG A 240 -17.56 19.87 16.43
C ARG A 240 -17.74 20.87 15.28
N GLU A 241 -18.69 20.63 14.37
CA GLU A 241 -18.99 21.46 13.20
C GLU A 241 -17.82 21.64 12.21
N HIS A 242 -16.77 20.82 12.30
CA HIS A 242 -15.60 20.94 11.44
C HIS A 242 -15.85 20.47 10.00
N ILE A 243 -16.79 19.52 9.82
CA ILE A 243 -17.10 18.91 8.53
C ILE A 243 -18.59 18.54 8.41
N GLN A 244 -19.05 18.36 7.18
CA GLN A 244 -20.37 17.84 6.82
C GLN A 244 -20.23 16.60 5.94
N LEU A 245 -21.11 15.60 6.10
CA LEU A 245 -21.13 14.41 5.26
C LEU A 245 -21.72 14.70 3.88
N ILE A 246 -21.07 14.19 2.84
CA ILE A 246 -21.58 14.20 1.48
C ILE A 246 -22.07 12.78 1.14
N ALA A 247 -23.26 12.69 0.55
CA ALA A 247 -23.87 11.44 0.10
C ALA A 247 -23.09 10.77 -1.04
#